data_AF-A0A0K8WI47-F1
#
_entry.id   AF-A0A0K8WI47-F1
#
_cell.length_a   1.000
_cell.length_b   1.000
_cell.length_c   1.000
_cell.angle_alpha   90.00
_cell.angle_beta   90.00
_cell.angle_gamma   90.00
#
_symmetry.space_group_name_H-M   'P 1'
#
loop_
_entity.id
_entity.type
_entity.pdbx_description
1 polymer ?
#
loop_
_entity_poly.entity_id
_entity_poly.type
_entity_poly.pdbx_seq_one_letter_code
_entity_poly.pdbx_strand_id
1 'polypeptide(L)'
;VAKGRQVSDKEWQQHQQQQQEQRQTQEMQLQHQSEQQKHQEVVQSASDPAVNQNAKDLTMEDFVAYIEVIRKLLGSEFVFETEIVRITAEKDIRCINERIRADRPAYRRDKEFCGEFGLLLPDATRLPIAFDILLSNLQAELIGDTYAIEIKPKQGWLLPSEVVSNLCELEKGPVLATATAASAEQQQDSKGAEGVEGMAVPARSHVARCRFCAMQFLKLHTGKINRRTSYCPLALFSGVPTQMVTAIDALLRCPQNNLRVFRNGILVYDGEKHCYEDFVQNIFPGLSFLNVGRDYVSYGPTVVSNFR
;
A
#
# COMPACT_ATOMS: atom_id res chain seq x y z
N VAL A 1 58.63 6.02 -37.04
CA VAL A 1 58.58 5.62 -35.62
C VAL A 1 57.37 6.30 -34.98
N ALA A 2 56.23 5.62 -34.97
CA ALA A 2 55.01 6.13 -34.35
C ALA A 2 55.14 5.98 -32.83
N LYS A 3 55.11 7.09 -32.09
CA LYS A 3 55.14 7.08 -30.62
C LYS A 3 53.78 6.56 -30.11
N GLY A 4 53.77 5.33 -29.61
CA GLY A 4 52.62 4.76 -28.91
C GLY A 4 52.37 5.50 -27.60
N ARG A 5 51.16 6.02 -27.43
CA ARG A 5 50.70 6.63 -26.19
C ARG A 5 50.48 5.51 -25.18
N GLN A 6 51.33 5.40 -24.17
CA GLN A 6 51.09 4.51 -23.03
C GLN A 6 49.93 5.09 -22.22
N VAL A 7 48.80 4.39 -22.23
CA VAL A 7 47.65 4.65 -21.36
C VAL A 7 48.06 4.22 -19.95
N SER A 8 47.91 5.10 -18.98
CA SER A 8 48.26 4.79 -17.59
C SER A 8 47.24 3.82 -16.98
N ASP A 9 47.67 2.95 -16.05
CA ASP A 9 46.79 1.96 -15.40
C ASP A 9 45.53 2.59 -14.77
N LYS A 10 45.61 3.85 -14.35
CA LYS A 10 44.47 4.62 -13.82
C LYS A 10 43.43 4.97 -14.88
N GLU A 11 43.85 5.31 -16.10
CA GLU A 11 42.94 5.60 -17.22
C GLU A 11 42.23 4.31 -17.68
N TRP A 12 42.93 3.18 -17.62
CA TRP A 12 42.36 1.87 -17.95
C TRP A 12 41.33 1.42 -16.90
N GLN A 13 41.61 1.64 -15.61
CA GLN A 13 40.67 1.37 -14.51
C GLN A 13 39.43 2.26 -14.57
N GLN A 14 39.58 3.56 -14.84
CA GLN A 14 38.44 4.47 -15.03
C GLN A 14 37.55 4.05 -16.20
N HIS A 15 38.16 3.65 -17.32
CA HIS A 15 37.41 3.18 -18.48
C HIS A 15 36.64 1.88 -18.20
N GLN A 16 37.20 0.95 -17.41
CA GLN A 16 36.48 -0.24 -16.99
C GLN A 16 35.30 0.06 -16.06
N GLN A 17 35.49 0.97 -15.10
CA GLN A 17 34.44 1.37 -14.17
C GLN A 17 33.27 2.04 -14.92
N GLN A 18 33.59 2.90 -15.88
CA GLN A 18 32.59 3.57 -16.72
C GLN A 18 31.81 2.58 -17.61
N GLN A 19 32.47 1.55 -18.15
CA GLN A 19 31.77 0.48 -18.88
C GLN A 19 30.88 -0.39 -17.97
N GLN A 20 31.27 -0.58 -16.71
CA GLN A 20 30.49 -1.36 -15.75
C GLN A 20 29.22 -0.60 -15.32
N GLU A 21 29.33 0.70 -15.08
CA GLU A 21 28.19 1.59 -14.81
C GLU A 21 27.24 1.68 -16.01
N GLN A 22 27.75 1.75 -17.24
CA GLN A 22 26.92 1.73 -18.46
C GLN A 22 26.16 0.41 -18.63
N ARG A 23 26.80 -0.74 -18.35
CA ARG A 23 26.13 -2.06 -18.39
C ARG A 23 25.03 -2.16 -17.33
N GLN A 24 25.31 -1.76 -16.09
CA GLN A 24 24.31 -1.75 -15.02
C GLN A 24 23.12 -0.83 -15.35
N THR A 25 23.38 0.31 -15.97
CA THR A 25 22.33 1.24 -16.42
C THR A 25 21.47 0.63 -17.53
N GLN A 26 22.08 -0.06 -18.50
CA GLN A 26 21.35 -0.75 -19.57
C GLN A 26 20.51 -1.92 -19.03
N GLU A 27 21.05 -2.72 -18.10
CA GLU A 27 20.32 -3.82 -17.47
C GLU A 27 19.11 -3.31 -16.67
N MET A 28 19.26 -2.21 -15.96
CA MET A 28 18.15 -1.56 -15.22
C MET A 28 17.07 -1.01 -16.17
N GLN A 29 17.46 -0.45 -17.32
CA GLN A 29 16.52 0.01 -18.35
C GLN A 29 15.76 -1.14 -19.02
N LEU A 30 16.43 -2.27 -19.30
CA LEU A 30 15.81 -3.46 -19.88
C LEU A 30 14.84 -4.13 -18.89
N GLN A 31 15.19 -4.20 -17.60
CA GLN A 31 14.28 -4.66 -16.55
C GLN A 31 13.04 -3.75 -16.47
N HIS A 32 13.22 -2.43 -16.52
CA HIS A 32 12.09 -1.49 -16.48
C HIS A 32 11.17 -1.63 -17.69
N GLN A 33 11.70 -1.86 -18.90
CA GLN A 33 10.87 -2.13 -20.09
C GLN A 33 10.10 -3.46 -19.99
N SER A 34 10.73 -4.52 -19.48
CA SER A 34 10.06 -5.81 -19.27
C SER A 34 8.95 -5.71 -18.20
N GLU A 35 9.16 -4.94 -17.15
CA GLU A 35 8.17 -4.66 -16.11
C GLU A 35 6.99 -3.85 -16.66
N GLN A 36 7.25 -2.86 -17.52
CA GLN A 36 6.20 -2.08 -18.20
C GLN A 36 5.34 -2.95 -19.12
N GLN A 37 5.95 -3.86 -19.89
CA GLN A 37 5.22 -4.80 -20.75
C GLN A 37 4.33 -5.76 -19.95
N LYS A 38 4.86 -6.34 -18.85
CA LYS A 38 4.08 -7.19 -17.94
C LYS A 38 2.95 -6.43 -17.25
N HIS A 39 3.15 -5.16 -16.91
CA HIS A 39 2.10 -4.33 -16.33
C HIS A 39 0.94 -4.10 -17.32
N GLN A 40 1.27 -3.91 -18.60
CA GLN A 40 0.28 -3.66 -19.66
C GLN A 40 -0.61 -4.89 -19.91
N GLU A 41 -0.05 -6.10 -19.91
CA GLU A 41 -0.80 -7.35 -20.02
C GLU A 41 -1.72 -7.61 -18.81
N VAL A 42 -1.23 -7.33 -17.59
CA VAL A 42 -2.02 -7.52 -16.36
C VAL A 42 -3.17 -6.50 -16.27
N VAL A 43 -2.97 -5.26 -16.72
CA VAL A 43 -4.05 -4.26 -16.76
C VAL A 43 -5.13 -4.64 -17.78
N GLN A 44 -4.76 -5.21 -18.93
CA GLN A 44 -5.72 -5.71 -19.92
C GLN A 44 -6.57 -6.87 -19.35
N SER A 45 -5.97 -7.78 -18.56
CA SER A 45 -6.71 -8.88 -17.91
C SER A 45 -7.65 -8.43 -16.78
N ALA A 46 -7.37 -7.30 -16.12
CA ALA A 46 -8.21 -6.75 -15.04
C ALA A 46 -9.36 -5.85 -15.54
N SER A 47 -9.41 -5.59 -16.85
CA SER A 47 -10.40 -4.75 -17.52
C SER A 47 -11.51 -5.57 -18.18
N ASP A 48 -11.79 -6.78 -17.67
CA ASP A 48 -12.75 -7.70 -18.25
C ASP A 48 -14.13 -7.03 -18.38
N PRO A 49 -14.62 -6.75 -19.60
CA PRO A 49 -15.87 -6.01 -19.83
C PRO A 49 -17.10 -6.70 -19.21
N ALA A 50 -17.00 -7.99 -18.90
CA ALA A 50 -18.07 -8.77 -18.28
C ALA A 50 -18.40 -8.34 -16.83
N VAL A 51 -17.42 -7.79 -16.09
CA VAL A 51 -17.63 -7.37 -14.68
C VAL A 51 -18.37 -6.04 -14.58
N ASN A 52 -18.38 -5.24 -15.65
CA ASN A 52 -18.82 -3.84 -15.61
C ASN A 52 -20.21 -3.60 -16.23
N GLN A 53 -20.94 -4.65 -16.62
CA GLN A 53 -22.19 -4.50 -17.39
C GLN A 53 -23.40 -4.01 -16.58
N ASN A 54 -23.31 -3.98 -15.24
CA ASN A 54 -24.43 -3.66 -14.34
C ASN A 54 -24.18 -2.48 -13.39
N ALA A 55 -23.03 -1.80 -13.47
CA ALA A 55 -22.80 -0.60 -12.68
C ALA A 55 -23.39 0.61 -13.42
N LYS A 56 -24.44 1.23 -12.89
CA LYS A 56 -24.79 2.58 -13.30
C LYS A 56 -23.60 3.48 -12.98
N ASP A 57 -23.22 4.37 -13.92
CA ASP A 57 -22.25 5.41 -13.63
C ASP A 57 -22.76 6.26 -12.47
N LEU A 58 -21.99 6.31 -11.38
CA LEU A 58 -22.32 7.11 -10.20
C LEU A 58 -22.28 8.60 -10.55
N THR A 59 -23.27 9.36 -10.09
CA THR A 59 -23.30 10.82 -10.29
C THR A 59 -22.53 11.54 -9.17
N MET A 60 -22.26 12.83 -9.35
CA MET A 60 -21.62 13.64 -8.29
C MET A 60 -22.48 13.75 -7.03
N GLU A 61 -23.81 13.75 -7.20
CA GLU A 61 -24.77 13.70 -6.11
C GLU A 61 -24.66 12.39 -5.33
N ASP A 62 -24.44 11.26 -6.01
CA ASP A 62 -24.19 9.97 -5.34
C ASP A 62 -22.93 10.01 -4.47
N PHE A 63 -21.86 10.68 -4.93
CA PHE A 63 -20.63 10.85 -4.15
C PHE A 63 -20.84 11.73 -2.91
N VAL A 64 -21.60 12.82 -3.03
CA VAL A 64 -21.93 13.67 -1.87
C VAL A 64 -22.81 12.92 -0.88
N ALA A 65 -23.85 12.22 -1.34
CA ALA A 65 -24.69 11.40 -0.49
C ALA A 65 -23.88 10.31 0.23
N TYR A 66 -22.91 9.68 -0.46
CA TYR A 66 -22.00 8.74 0.16
C TYR A 66 -21.17 9.39 1.28
N ILE A 67 -20.61 10.57 1.05
CA ILE A 67 -19.83 11.30 2.07
C ILE A 67 -20.71 11.65 3.28
N GLU A 68 -21.97 12.05 3.07
CA GLU A 68 -22.91 12.31 4.17
C GLU A 68 -23.20 11.06 5.01
N VAL A 69 -23.36 9.89 4.36
CA VAL A 69 -23.52 8.62 5.08
C VAL A 69 -22.27 8.32 5.91
N ILE A 70 -21.09 8.48 5.33
CA ILE A 70 -19.83 8.23 6.04
C ILE A 70 -19.64 9.21 7.21
N ARG A 71 -20.01 10.48 7.05
CA ARG A 71 -20.01 11.48 8.15
C ARG A 71 -20.94 11.07 9.29
N LYS A 72 -22.11 10.50 9.00
CA LYS A 72 -23.05 10.00 10.03
C LYS A 72 -22.52 8.77 10.76
N LEU A 73 -21.74 7.91 10.08
CA LEU A 73 -21.18 6.69 10.66
C LEU A 73 -19.91 6.94 11.47
N LEU A 74 -19.01 7.80 10.97
CA LEU A 74 -17.70 8.02 11.56
C LEU A 74 -17.63 9.27 12.44
N GLY A 75 -18.49 10.26 12.22
CA GLY A 75 -18.46 11.56 12.89
C GLY A 75 -18.04 12.69 11.94
N SER A 76 -18.68 13.85 12.09
CA SER A 76 -18.40 15.06 11.30
C SER A 76 -17.04 15.68 11.59
N GLU A 77 -16.43 15.34 12.72
CA GLU A 77 -15.12 15.77 13.18
C GLU A 77 -13.96 15.01 12.52
N PHE A 78 -14.22 13.82 11.95
CA PHE A 78 -13.19 12.97 11.34
C PHE A 78 -13.25 12.91 9.81
N VAL A 79 -14.34 13.41 9.22
CA VAL A 79 -14.59 13.35 7.78
C VAL A 79 -14.94 14.74 7.33
N PHE A 80 -14.20 15.33 6.39
CA PHE A 80 -14.49 16.69 5.91
C PHE A 80 -15.84 16.77 5.19
N GLU A 81 -16.44 17.96 5.26
CA GLU A 81 -17.48 18.35 4.33
C GLU A 81 -16.84 18.59 2.95
N THR A 82 -17.61 18.37 1.89
CA THR A 82 -17.13 18.54 0.53
C THR A 82 -18.04 19.50 -0.22
N GLU A 83 -17.43 20.32 -1.07
CA GLU A 83 -18.16 21.12 -2.05
C GLU A 83 -17.92 20.52 -3.45
N ILE A 84 -18.99 20.42 -4.25
CA ILE A 84 -18.85 20.06 -5.67
C ILE A 84 -18.51 21.34 -6.44
N VAL A 85 -17.38 21.33 -7.13
CA VAL A 85 -16.96 22.43 -7.99
C VAL A 85 -17.08 21.97 -9.44
N ARG A 86 -17.73 22.81 -10.26
CA ARG A 86 -17.85 22.56 -11.71
C ARG A 86 -16.70 23.23 -12.47
N ILE A 87 -15.99 22.46 -13.29
CA ILE A 87 -14.89 22.89 -14.16
C ILE A 87 -15.38 22.75 -15.61
N THR A 88 -16.00 23.81 -16.12
CA THR A 88 -16.72 23.77 -17.41
C THR A 88 -15.84 24.10 -18.61
N ALA A 89 -14.78 24.88 -18.40
CA ALA A 89 -13.96 25.34 -19.50
C ALA A 89 -12.93 24.27 -19.87
N GLU A 90 -12.99 23.80 -21.11
CA GLU A 90 -12.04 22.81 -21.64
C GLU A 90 -10.57 23.29 -21.55
N LYS A 91 -10.35 24.61 -21.58
CA LYS A 91 -9.02 25.20 -21.38
C LYS A 91 -8.49 24.95 -19.95
N ASP A 92 -9.37 24.95 -18.95
CA ASP A 92 -8.98 24.77 -17.54
C ASP A 92 -8.66 23.30 -17.28
N ILE A 93 -9.47 22.38 -17.84
CA ILE A 93 -9.22 20.94 -17.84
C ILE A 93 -7.84 20.62 -18.47
N ARG A 94 -7.57 21.18 -19.66
CA ARG A 94 -6.28 21.03 -20.34
C ARG A 94 -5.13 21.58 -19.48
N CYS A 95 -5.29 22.79 -18.96
CA CYS A 95 -4.30 23.43 -18.10
C CYS A 95 -3.97 22.58 -16.84
N ILE A 96 -4.98 22.00 -16.19
CA ILE A 96 -4.79 21.09 -15.05
C ILE A 96 -3.96 19.88 -15.47
N ASN A 97 -4.37 19.19 -16.54
CA ASN A 97 -3.69 17.97 -17.00
C ASN A 97 -2.24 18.24 -17.42
N GLU A 98 -1.98 19.35 -18.11
CA GLU A 98 -0.64 19.76 -18.53
C GLU A 98 0.26 20.05 -17.32
N ARG A 99 -0.23 20.81 -16.34
CA ARG A 99 0.56 21.20 -15.15
C ARG A 99 0.98 20.02 -14.30
N ILE A 100 0.11 19.03 -14.11
CA ILE A 100 0.40 17.87 -13.24
C ILE A 100 1.09 16.72 -13.97
N ARG A 101 1.25 16.80 -15.31
CA ARG A 101 1.71 15.67 -16.13
C ARG A 101 3.11 15.18 -15.73
N ALA A 102 4.01 16.12 -15.43
CA ALA A 102 5.39 15.82 -15.06
C ALA A 102 5.47 15.12 -13.69
N ASP A 103 4.63 15.52 -12.74
CA ASP A 103 4.60 14.99 -11.38
C ASP A 103 3.90 13.63 -11.28
N ARG A 104 3.11 13.24 -12.29
CA ARG A 104 2.44 11.95 -12.33
C ARG A 104 3.44 10.80 -12.54
N PRO A 105 3.35 9.72 -11.74
CA PRO A 105 4.07 8.49 -12.00
C PRO A 105 3.77 7.97 -13.41
N ALA A 106 4.77 7.38 -14.07
CA ALA A 106 4.66 6.97 -15.49
C ALA A 106 3.42 6.10 -15.77
N TYR A 107 3.12 5.14 -14.88
CA TYR A 107 1.96 4.24 -14.97
C TYR A 107 0.60 4.89 -14.65
N ARG A 108 0.56 6.19 -14.37
CA ARG A 108 -0.66 6.98 -14.07
C ARG A 108 -0.86 8.15 -15.04
N ARG A 109 0.04 8.31 -16.02
CA ARG A 109 0.00 9.44 -16.98
C ARG A 109 -1.15 9.32 -17.98
N ASP A 110 -1.67 8.12 -18.18
CA ASP A 110 -2.84 7.78 -18.99
C ASP A 110 -4.19 8.15 -18.32
N LYS A 111 -4.20 8.35 -16.99
CA LYS A 111 -5.44 8.59 -16.22
C LYS A 111 -5.76 10.07 -16.05
N GLU A 112 -5.97 10.79 -17.14
CA GLU A 112 -6.21 12.24 -17.14
C GLU A 112 -7.50 12.65 -16.43
N PHE A 113 -7.59 13.92 -16.03
CA PHE A 113 -8.83 14.52 -15.55
C PHE A 113 -9.74 14.79 -16.75
N CYS A 114 -10.86 14.08 -16.85
CA CYS A 114 -11.79 14.15 -17.98
C CYS A 114 -13.21 14.58 -17.56
N GLY A 115 -13.45 14.83 -16.27
CA GLY A 115 -14.77 15.16 -15.75
C GLY A 115 -15.07 16.67 -15.76
N GLU A 116 -16.35 17.02 -15.71
CA GLU A 116 -16.80 18.42 -15.55
C GLU A 116 -16.86 18.87 -14.09
N PHE A 117 -16.62 17.97 -13.15
CA PHE A 117 -16.78 18.21 -11.72
C PHE A 117 -15.58 17.72 -10.93
N GLY A 118 -15.31 18.39 -9.82
CA GLY A 118 -14.32 18.00 -8.82
C GLY A 118 -14.89 18.19 -7.41
N LEU A 119 -14.20 17.61 -6.43
CA LEU A 119 -14.49 17.82 -5.01
C LEU A 119 -13.44 18.79 -4.44
N LEU A 120 -13.90 19.85 -3.79
CA LEU A 120 -13.05 20.77 -3.04
C LEU A 120 -13.02 20.33 -1.57
N LEU A 121 -11.82 19.97 -1.08
CA LEU A 121 -11.59 19.53 0.29
C LEU A 121 -10.48 20.34 0.94
N PRO A 122 -10.50 20.51 2.28
CA PRO A 122 -9.36 20.99 3.04
C PRO A 122 -8.13 20.09 2.86
N ASP A 123 -6.95 20.70 2.86
CA ASP A 123 -5.69 19.96 2.82
C ASP A 123 -5.36 19.38 4.20
N ALA A 124 -5.61 18.07 4.37
CA ALA A 124 -5.31 17.33 5.61
C ALA A 124 -3.80 17.27 5.95
N THR A 125 -2.92 17.65 5.03
CA THR A 125 -1.48 17.65 5.26
C THR A 125 -0.97 18.94 5.90
N ARG A 126 -1.88 19.89 6.15
CA ARG A 126 -1.64 21.18 6.79
C ARG A 126 -2.63 21.41 7.92
N LEU A 127 -2.21 22.15 8.95
CA LEU A 127 -3.16 22.60 9.96
C LEU A 127 -4.07 23.70 9.39
N PRO A 128 -5.29 23.86 9.91
CA PRO A 128 -6.16 24.96 9.51
C PRO A 128 -5.47 26.32 9.73
N ILE A 129 -5.67 27.25 8.81
CA ILE A 129 -5.03 28.59 8.83
C ILE A 129 -5.26 29.36 10.13
N ALA A 130 -6.37 29.08 10.83
CA ALA A 130 -6.67 29.67 12.13
C ALA A 130 -5.62 29.28 13.19
N PHE A 131 -5.08 28.06 13.13
CA PHE A 131 -3.98 27.64 13.98
C PHE A 131 -2.68 28.37 13.59
N ASP A 132 -2.41 28.56 12.31
CA ASP A 132 -1.23 29.34 11.85
C ASP A 132 -1.29 30.80 12.36
N ILE A 133 -2.47 31.43 12.32
CA ILE A 133 -2.68 32.79 12.84
C ILE A 133 -2.56 32.82 14.38
N LEU A 134 -3.15 31.86 15.09
CA LEU A 134 -3.07 31.81 16.54
C LEU A 134 -1.63 31.54 17.02
N LEU A 135 -0.92 30.62 16.36
CA LEU A 135 0.49 30.32 16.63
C LEU A 135 1.40 31.52 16.32
N SER A 136 1.20 32.20 15.19
CA SER A 136 2.03 33.37 14.83
C SER A 136 1.89 34.54 15.82
N ASN A 137 0.76 34.66 16.50
CA ASN A 137 0.56 35.65 17.58
C ASN A 137 1.18 35.22 18.93
N LEU A 138 1.37 33.91 19.15
CA LEU A 138 2.02 33.33 20.33
C LEU A 138 3.52 33.11 20.05
N GLN A 139 4.33 34.17 20.06
CA GLN A 139 5.80 34.12 19.93
C GLN A 139 6.35 33.10 18.90
N ALA A 140 6.63 33.58 17.69
CA ALA A 140 7.13 32.84 16.53
C ALA A 140 8.34 31.90 16.73
N GLU A 141 9.02 31.91 17.89
CA GLU A 141 10.16 31.04 18.19
C GLU A 141 9.77 29.60 18.59
N LEU A 142 8.49 29.31 18.85
CA LEU A 142 8.02 27.96 19.22
C LEU A 142 7.42 27.14 18.08
N ILE A 143 7.31 27.69 16.86
CA ILE A 143 6.61 27.06 15.75
C ILE A 143 7.56 26.11 15.02
N GLY A 144 7.53 24.84 15.42
CA GLY A 144 8.15 23.75 14.67
C GLY A 144 7.37 23.41 13.40
N ASP A 145 7.93 22.51 12.60
CA ASP A 145 7.24 21.98 11.43
C ASP A 145 5.99 21.17 11.80
N THR A 146 4.97 21.23 10.94
CA THR A 146 3.82 20.33 11.00
C THR A 146 4.12 19.06 10.21
N TYR A 147 3.88 17.91 10.84
CA TYR A 147 3.95 16.61 10.18
C TYR A 147 2.57 15.98 10.06
N ALA A 148 2.28 15.44 8.87
CA ALA A 148 1.08 14.64 8.62
C ALA A 148 1.48 13.24 8.14
N ILE A 149 0.83 12.20 8.67
CA ILE A 149 1.09 10.81 8.33
C ILE A 149 -0.18 10.23 7.71
N GLU A 150 -0.14 9.92 6.41
CA GLU A 150 -1.23 9.23 5.72
C GLU A 150 -1.04 7.71 5.90
N ILE A 151 -2.04 7.03 6.44
CA ILE A 151 -2.07 5.56 6.56
C ILE A 151 -3.25 5.02 5.77
N LYS A 152 -3.01 4.04 4.90
CA LYS A 152 -4.05 3.22 4.26
C LYS A 152 -4.13 1.88 4.98
N PRO A 153 -4.99 1.69 5.98
CA PRO A 153 -4.86 0.59 6.94
C PRO A 153 -5.28 -0.77 6.37
N LYS A 154 -6.09 -0.80 5.31
CA LYS A 154 -6.69 -2.02 4.71
C LYS A 154 -7.65 -2.73 5.71
N GLN A 155 -8.09 -3.93 5.36
CA GLN A 155 -9.09 -4.69 6.12
C GLN A 155 -8.52 -5.27 7.42
N GLY A 156 -9.05 -4.82 8.56
CA GLY A 156 -8.63 -5.20 9.92
C GLY A 156 -9.33 -6.41 10.54
N TRP A 157 -10.08 -7.19 9.77
CA TRP A 157 -10.84 -8.35 10.25
C TRP A 157 -10.71 -9.53 9.28
N LEU A 158 -11.04 -10.74 9.77
CA LEU A 158 -11.15 -11.95 8.96
C LEU A 158 -12.61 -12.18 8.54
N LEU A 159 -12.80 -12.80 7.37
CA LEU A 159 -14.12 -13.31 7.00
C LEU A 159 -14.41 -14.58 7.83
N PRO A 160 -15.67 -14.81 8.22
CA PRO A 160 -16.06 -16.07 8.85
C PRO A 160 -15.73 -17.26 7.96
N SER A 161 -15.32 -18.38 8.56
CA SER A 161 -14.88 -19.57 7.84
C SER A 161 -15.97 -20.10 6.90
N GLU A 162 -17.25 -19.98 7.25
CA GLU A 162 -18.36 -20.44 6.42
C GLU A 162 -18.43 -19.65 5.10
N VAL A 163 -18.20 -18.34 5.15
CA VAL A 163 -18.18 -17.47 3.96
C VAL A 163 -17.01 -17.84 3.05
N VAL A 164 -15.84 -18.12 3.62
CA VAL A 164 -14.65 -18.49 2.84
C VAL A 164 -14.81 -19.85 2.17
N SER A 165 -15.33 -20.85 2.89
CA SER A 165 -15.60 -22.17 2.32
C SER A 165 -16.59 -22.10 1.15
N ASN A 166 -17.69 -21.35 1.31
CA ASN A 166 -18.69 -21.16 0.26
C ASN A 166 -18.10 -20.46 -0.98
N LEU A 167 -17.19 -19.50 -0.81
CA LEU A 167 -16.49 -18.85 -1.94
C LEU A 167 -15.60 -19.84 -2.69
N CYS A 168 -14.83 -20.67 -1.96
CA CYS A 168 -13.98 -21.68 -2.57
C CYS A 168 -14.78 -22.82 -3.24
N GLU A 169 -15.99 -23.10 -2.76
CA GLU A 169 -16.92 -24.05 -3.36
C GLU A 169 -17.57 -23.49 -4.63
N LEU A 170 -17.88 -22.19 -4.67
CA LEU A 170 -18.40 -21.52 -5.87
C LEU A 170 -17.37 -21.45 -7.02
N GLU A 171 -16.07 -21.38 -6.70
CA GLU A 171 -15.00 -21.45 -7.71
C GLU A 171 -14.81 -22.87 -8.28
N LYS A 172 -15.29 -23.90 -7.56
CA LYS A 172 -15.44 -25.25 -8.10
C LYS A 172 -16.79 -25.30 -8.81
N GLY A 173 -16.81 -24.94 -10.09
CA GLY A 173 -18.01 -25.02 -10.93
C GLY A 173 -18.77 -26.35 -10.77
N PRO A 174 -20.06 -26.41 -11.15
CA PRO A 174 -20.90 -27.57 -10.88
C PRO A 174 -20.24 -28.83 -11.44
N VAL A 175 -19.85 -29.76 -10.55
CA VAL A 175 -19.45 -31.10 -10.94
C VAL A 175 -20.68 -31.70 -11.59
N LEU A 176 -20.65 -31.81 -12.92
CA LEU A 176 -21.68 -32.51 -13.68
C LEU A 176 -21.75 -33.92 -13.10
N ALA A 177 -22.82 -34.20 -12.35
CA ALA A 177 -23.10 -35.52 -11.86
C ALA A 177 -23.41 -36.41 -13.08
N THR A 178 -22.39 -37.05 -13.63
CA THR A 178 -22.59 -38.18 -14.53
C THR A 178 -23.09 -39.34 -13.67
N ALA A 179 -24.41 -39.45 -13.61
CA ALA A 179 -25.09 -40.67 -13.29
C ALA A 179 -24.65 -41.74 -14.32
N THR A 180 -23.85 -42.71 -13.88
CA THR A 180 -23.78 -44.01 -14.54
C THR A 180 -24.21 -45.05 -13.54
N ALA A 181 -25.48 -45.42 -13.66
CA ALA A 181 -26.03 -46.65 -13.12
C ALA A 181 -25.48 -47.83 -13.95
N ALA A 182 -24.81 -48.77 -13.29
CA ALA A 182 -24.55 -50.16 -13.68
C ALA A 182 -23.61 -50.75 -12.61
N SER A 183 -23.83 -51.89 -11.95
CA SER A 183 -24.86 -52.91 -11.99
C SER A 183 -24.84 -53.63 -10.62
N ALA A 184 -25.99 -54.18 -10.25
CA ALA A 184 -26.16 -55.03 -9.07
C ALA A 184 -25.58 -56.46 -9.27
N GLU A 185 -25.57 -57.21 -8.16
CA GLU A 185 -25.25 -58.65 -7.94
C GLU A 185 -23.84 -58.89 -7.36
N GLN A 186 -23.61 -59.59 -6.23
CA GLN A 186 -24.41 -60.53 -5.43
C GLN A 186 -23.86 -60.65 -3.97
N GLN A 187 -24.71 -61.14 -3.06
CA GLN A 187 -24.53 -61.36 -1.62
C GLN A 187 -23.45 -62.39 -1.22
N GLN A 188 -22.81 -62.25 -0.04
CA GLN A 188 -23.08 -63.06 1.17
C GLN A 188 -22.10 -62.79 2.35
N ASP A 189 -22.62 -63.01 3.56
CA ASP A 189 -22.10 -62.82 4.91
C ASP A 189 -20.70 -63.38 5.24
N SER A 190 -19.98 -62.71 6.16
CA SER A 190 -19.56 -63.32 7.45
C SER A 190 -18.80 -62.35 8.39
N LYS A 191 -19.00 -62.59 9.69
CA LYS A 191 -18.54 -61.87 10.89
C LYS A 191 -17.01 -61.82 11.05
N GLY A 192 -16.51 -60.77 11.72
CA GLY A 192 -15.21 -60.81 12.42
C GLY A 192 -14.72 -59.42 12.84
N ALA A 193 -14.73 -59.16 14.15
CA ALA A 193 -14.15 -57.97 14.77
C ALA A 193 -12.62 -57.97 14.64
N GLU A 194 -12.00 -56.80 14.46
CA GLU A 194 -10.95 -56.26 15.34
C GLU A 194 -10.47 -54.90 14.82
N GLY A 195 -10.22 -54.00 15.78
CA GLY A 195 -9.97 -52.59 15.54
C GLY A 195 -8.63 -52.32 14.88
N VAL A 196 -8.64 -51.33 13.99
CA VAL A 196 -7.48 -50.50 13.70
C VAL A 196 -7.99 -49.07 13.68
N GLU A 197 -7.80 -48.37 14.80
CA GLU A 197 -7.96 -46.92 14.86
C GLU A 197 -6.98 -46.30 13.86
N GLY A 198 -7.50 -45.96 12.68
CA GLY A 198 -6.80 -45.14 11.71
C GLY A 198 -6.52 -43.79 12.34
N MET A 199 -5.24 -43.50 12.60
CA MET A 199 -4.74 -42.19 13.01
C MET A 199 -5.36 -41.11 12.13
N ALA A 200 -6.30 -40.35 12.70
CA ALA A 200 -6.73 -39.09 12.12
C ALA A 200 -5.48 -38.20 12.02
N VAL A 201 -5.00 -38.00 10.78
CA VAL A 201 -4.01 -36.97 10.48
C VAL A 201 -4.63 -35.67 10.98
N PRO A 202 -4.01 -34.97 11.95
CA PRO A 202 -4.59 -33.74 12.45
C PRO A 202 -4.69 -32.79 11.26
N ALA A 203 -5.92 -32.36 10.95
CA ALA A 203 -6.18 -31.37 9.93
C ALA A 203 -5.24 -30.20 10.23
N ARG A 204 -4.26 -29.97 9.36
CA ARG A 204 -3.29 -28.88 9.51
C ARG A 204 -4.11 -27.63 9.75
N SER A 205 -4.02 -27.05 10.94
CA SER A 205 -4.71 -25.81 11.26
C SER A 205 -4.15 -24.75 10.31
N HIS A 206 -4.82 -24.54 9.18
CA HIS A 206 -4.45 -23.47 8.28
C HIS A 206 -4.68 -22.18 9.05
N VAL A 207 -3.60 -21.59 9.56
CA VAL A 207 -3.62 -20.26 10.15
C VAL A 207 -4.11 -19.34 9.04
N ALA A 208 -5.38 -18.94 9.13
CA ALA A 208 -6.01 -18.10 8.14
C ALA A 208 -5.23 -16.78 8.06
N ARG A 209 -4.58 -16.53 6.92
CA ARG A 209 -3.90 -15.26 6.68
C ARG A 209 -4.95 -14.21 6.34
N CYS A 210 -4.76 -12.98 6.80
CA CYS A 210 -5.63 -11.89 6.39
C CYS A 210 -5.49 -11.61 4.89
N ARG A 211 -6.54 -11.03 4.28
CA ARG A 211 -6.60 -10.72 2.85
C ARG A 211 -5.39 -9.90 2.37
N PHE A 212 -4.94 -8.94 3.17
CA PHE A 212 -3.77 -8.13 2.83
C PHE A 212 -2.50 -8.97 2.75
N CYS A 213 -2.21 -9.78 3.77
CA CYS A 213 -1.02 -10.63 3.82
C CYS A 213 -1.01 -11.67 2.70
N ALA A 214 -2.18 -12.23 2.34
CA ALA A 214 -2.31 -13.13 1.19
C ALA A 214 -2.01 -12.40 -0.12
N MET A 215 -2.59 -11.21 -0.32
CA MET A 215 -2.39 -10.39 -1.52
C MET A 215 -0.93 -9.95 -1.73
N GLN A 216 -0.13 -9.82 -0.65
CA GLN A 216 1.30 -9.52 -0.76
C GLN A 216 2.07 -10.60 -1.55
N PHE A 217 1.67 -11.87 -1.47
CA PHE A 217 2.30 -12.93 -2.29
C PHE A 217 1.99 -12.76 -3.77
N LEU A 218 0.72 -12.49 -4.11
CA LEU A 218 0.32 -12.27 -5.50
C LEU A 218 0.99 -11.02 -6.08
N LYS A 219 1.07 -9.92 -5.31
CA LYS A 219 1.78 -8.71 -5.73
C LYS A 219 3.26 -8.98 -6.01
N LEU A 220 3.93 -9.76 -5.17
CA LEU A 220 5.33 -10.11 -5.38
C LEU A 220 5.49 -10.98 -6.64
N HIS A 221 4.65 -12.01 -6.78
CA HIS A 221 4.66 -12.90 -7.96
C HIS A 221 4.39 -12.15 -9.26
N THR A 222 3.49 -11.15 -9.24
CA THR A 222 3.16 -10.31 -10.39
C THR A 222 4.14 -9.15 -10.62
N GLY A 223 5.19 -9.01 -9.80
CA GLY A 223 6.17 -7.92 -9.91
C GLY A 223 5.62 -6.53 -9.52
N LYS A 224 4.43 -6.44 -8.93
CA LYS A 224 3.85 -5.15 -8.47
C LYS A 224 4.56 -4.58 -7.25
N ILE A 225 5.33 -5.41 -6.54
CA ILE A 225 6.20 -5.04 -5.43
C ILE A 225 7.49 -5.85 -5.57
N ASN A 226 8.61 -5.30 -5.11
CA ASN A 226 9.91 -5.98 -5.09
C ASN A 226 10.16 -6.77 -3.79
N ARG A 227 9.45 -6.43 -2.71
CA ARG A 227 9.54 -7.10 -1.40
C ARG A 227 8.21 -7.07 -0.67
N ARG A 228 7.97 -8.08 0.17
CA ARG A 228 6.79 -8.12 1.04
C ARG A 228 7.03 -7.28 2.29
N THR A 229 5.99 -6.57 2.73
CA THR A 229 5.97 -5.93 4.06
C THR A 229 5.60 -6.95 5.14
N SER A 230 6.11 -6.76 6.36
CA SER A 230 5.67 -7.47 7.57
C SER A 230 4.40 -6.86 8.18
N TYR A 231 3.88 -5.76 7.61
CA TYR A 231 2.67 -5.10 8.08
C TYR A 231 1.46 -6.04 7.98
N CYS A 232 0.70 -6.13 9.08
CA CYS A 232 -0.58 -6.84 9.13
C CYS A 232 -1.67 -5.90 9.67
N PRO A 233 -2.76 -5.66 8.92
CA PRO A 233 -3.88 -4.87 9.40
C PRO A 233 -4.50 -5.40 10.70
N LEU A 234 -4.55 -6.72 10.90
CA LEU A 234 -5.07 -7.31 12.14
C LEU A 234 -4.26 -6.84 13.37
N ALA A 235 -2.95 -6.65 13.21
CA ALA A 235 -2.10 -6.14 14.28
C ALA A 235 -2.38 -4.65 14.57
N LEU A 236 -2.61 -3.85 13.52
CA LEU A 236 -2.96 -2.43 13.65
C LEU A 236 -4.33 -2.23 14.32
N PHE A 237 -5.31 -3.08 14.02
CA PHE A 237 -6.66 -3.03 14.61
C PHE A 237 -6.84 -3.94 15.83
N SER A 238 -5.76 -4.46 16.40
CA SER A 238 -5.82 -5.43 17.50
C SER A 238 -6.31 -4.84 18.83
N GLY A 239 -6.22 -3.52 19.01
CA GLY A 239 -6.38 -2.86 20.31
C GLY A 239 -5.24 -3.13 21.29
N VAL A 240 -4.19 -3.88 20.89
CA VAL A 240 -3.03 -4.21 21.71
C VAL A 240 -1.87 -3.27 21.34
N PRO A 241 -1.43 -2.35 22.23
CA PRO A 241 -0.43 -1.34 21.89
C PRO A 241 0.87 -1.90 21.31
N THR A 242 1.35 -3.04 21.82
CA THR A 242 2.55 -3.74 21.33
C THR A 242 2.45 -4.10 19.83
N GLN A 243 1.29 -4.65 19.44
CA GLN A 243 1.03 -5.09 18.07
C GLN A 243 0.79 -3.91 17.15
N MET A 244 0.12 -2.86 17.65
CA MET A 244 -0.12 -1.64 16.90
C MET A 244 1.20 -0.92 16.59
N VAL A 245 2.09 -0.77 17.56
CA VAL A 245 3.43 -0.20 17.36
C VAL A 245 4.23 -1.04 16.36
N THR A 246 4.18 -2.37 16.49
CA THR A 246 4.84 -3.28 15.53
C THR A 246 4.28 -3.10 14.11
N ALA A 247 2.97 -2.89 13.96
CA ALA A 247 2.35 -2.64 12.67
C ALA A 247 2.78 -1.29 12.07
N ILE A 248 2.91 -0.25 12.90
CA ILE A 248 3.39 1.07 12.47
C ILE A 248 4.88 1.00 12.06
N ASP A 249 5.74 0.34 12.84
CA ASP A 249 7.14 0.11 12.47
C ASP A 249 7.25 -0.66 11.13
N ALA A 250 6.42 -1.67 10.93
CA ALA A 250 6.37 -2.41 9.67
C ALA A 250 5.91 -1.54 8.47
N LEU A 251 4.96 -0.62 8.68
CA LEU A 251 4.57 0.37 7.67
C LEU A 251 5.71 1.33 7.37
N LEU A 252 6.41 1.81 8.39
CA LEU A 252 7.55 2.70 8.21
C LEU A 252 8.68 2.02 7.44
N ARG A 253 9.05 0.77 7.77
CA ARG A 253 10.13 0.06 7.07
C ARG A 253 9.79 -0.32 5.63
N CYS A 254 8.52 -0.58 5.33
CA CYS A 254 8.08 -0.95 3.98
C CYS A 254 6.72 -0.28 3.66
N PRO A 255 6.73 1.03 3.30
CA PRO A 255 5.51 1.83 3.14
C PRO A 255 4.61 1.36 2.00
N GLN A 256 5.18 0.97 0.86
CA GLN A 256 4.41 0.69 -0.37
C GLN A 256 3.37 1.82 -0.62
N ASN A 257 2.13 1.47 -1.00
CA ASN A 257 1.02 2.43 -1.09
C ASN A 257 0.20 2.54 0.21
N ASN A 258 0.82 2.25 1.35
CA ASN A 258 0.17 2.12 2.64
C ASN A 258 0.56 3.20 3.65
N LEU A 259 1.69 3.89 3.47
CA LEU A 259 2.11 4.99 4.33
C LEU A 259 2.77 6.11 3.53
N ARG A 260 2.46 7.37 3.86
CA ARG A 260 3.19 8.55 3.41
C ARG A 260 3.38 9.53 4.58
N VAL A 261 4.46 10.30 4.56
CA VAL A 261 4.70 11.37 5.54
C VAL A 261 4.93 12.68 4.82
N PHE A 262 4.29 13.72 5.33
CA PHE A 262 4.36 15.08 4.82
C PHE A 262 4.90 16.00 5.90
N ARG A 263 5.69 17.00 5.49
CA ARG A 263 6.17 18.11 6.32
C ARG A 263 5.66 19.41 5.69
N ASN A 264 4.82 20.15 6.40
CA ASN A 264 4.18 21.39 5.92
C ASN A 264 3.49 21.21 4.54
N GLY A 265 2.83 20.07 4.35
CA GLY A 265 2.18 19.65 3.11
C GLY A 265 3.10 19.21 1.96
N ILE A 266 4.41 19.10 2.18
CA ILE A 266 5.35 18.54 1.20
C ILE A 266 5.66 17.09 1.55
N LEU A 267 5.58 16.18 0.57
CA LEU A 267 5.92 14.77 0.76
C LEU A 267 7.41 14.63 1.11
N VAL A 268 7.71 14.03 2.26
CA VAL A 268 9.08 13.77 2.74
C VAL A 268 9.39 12.29 2.91
N TYR A 269 8.38 11.41 2.83
CA TYR A 269 8.58 9.97 2.91
C TYR A 269 7.49 9.18 2.18
N ASP A 270 7.92 8.28 1.30
CA ASP A 270 7.07 7.34 0.55
C ASP A 270 7.70 5.94 0.41
N GLY A 271 8.94 5.73 0.86
CA GLY A 271 9.68 4.48 0.69
C GLY A 271 10.08 4.13 -0.75
N GLU A 272 9.76 4.98 -1.73
CA GLU A 272 10.16 4.82 -3.14
C GLU A 272 11.35 5.72 -3.47
N LYS A 273 11.23 7.01 -3.16
CA LYS A 273 12.28 8.01 -3.38
C LYS A 273 13.11 8.28 -2.12
N HIS A 274 12.57 7.96 -0.96
CA HIS A 274 13.13 8.29 0.34
C HIS A 274 13.44 6.99 1.10
N CYS A 275 14.69 6.79 1.49
CA CYS A 275 15.06 5.63 2.33
C CYS A 275 14.66 5.88 3.80
N TYR A 276 14.47 4.80 4.55
CA TYR A 276 13.97 4.87 5.92
C TYR A 276 14.99 5.51 6.87
N GLU A 277 16.27 5.16 6.69
CA GLU A 277 17.37 5.62 7.54
C GLU A 277 17.56 7.13 7.43
N ASP A 278 17.58 7.67 6.21
CA ASP A 278 17.68 9.12 5.97
C ASP A 278 16.45 9.84 6.54
N PHE A 279 15.26 9.28 6.36
CA PHE A 279 14.02 9.84 6.90
C PHE A 279 14.08 9.99 8.42
N VAL A 280 14.48 8.93 9.13
CA VAL A 280 14.57 8.96 10.60
C VAL A 280 15.60 10.00 11.06
N GLN A 281 16.78 10.06 10.43
CA GLN A 281 17.81 11.03 10.77
C GLN A 281 17.36 12.49 10.53
N ASN A 282 16.61 12.73 9.46
CA ASN A 282 16.14 14.06 9.09
C ASN A 282 15.00 14.58 9.98
N ILE A 283 14.12 13.71 10.47
CA ILE A 283 13.00 14.11 11.33
C ILE A 283 13.39 14.06 12.82
N PHE A 284 14.21 13.09 13.20
CA PHE A 284 14.59 12.85 14.59
C PHE A 284 16.11 12.85 14.75
N PRO A 285 16.78 14.01 14.59
CA PRO A 285 18.23 14.09 14.73
C PRO A 285 18.65 13.70 16.15
N GLY A 286 19.61 12.77 16.27
CA GLY A 286 20.14 12.31 17.56
C GLY A 286 19.46 11.05 18.15
N LEU A 287 18.40 10.53 17.52
CA LEU A 287 17.90 9.18 17.81
C LEU A 287 18.84 8.15 17.18
N SER A 288 19.98 7.89 17.83
CA SER A 288 20.76 6.68 17.54
C SER A 288 19.87 5.47 17.83
N PHE A 289 19.71 4.57 16.87
CA PHE A 289 18.95 3.32 17.01
C PHE A 289 19.43 2.53 18.23
N LEU A 290 18.85 2.81 19.40
CA LEU A 290 18.78 1.83 20.47
C LEU A 290 17.94 0.72 19.89
N ASN A 291 18.54 -0.47 19.78
CA ASN A 291 17.86 -1.71 19.42
C ASN A 291 16.44 -1.69 19.99
N VAL A 292 15.44 -1.50 19.13
CA VAL A 292 14.04 -1.75 19.47
C VAL A 292 13.88 -3.26 19.48
N GLY A 293 14.49 -3.86 20.49
CA GLY A 293 14.59 -5.27 20.75
C GLY A 293 14.69 -5.38 22.26
N ARG A 294 13.51 -5.53 22.89
CA ARG A 294 13.32 -5.61 24.34
C ARG A 294 13.70 -4.33 25.08
N ASP A 295 12.74 -3.42 25.19
CA ASP A 295 12.19 -3.00 26.48
C ASP A 295 11.23 -1.83 26.25
N TYR A 296 10.06 -1.94 26.86
CA TYR A 296 9.08 -0.87 26.94
C TYR A 296 9.70 0.27 27.75
N VAL A 297 10.31 1.24 27.09
CA VAL A 297 10.66 2.50 27.76
C VAL A 297 9.38 3.31 27.89
N SER A 298 8.82 3.34 29.10
CA SER A 298 7.79 4.30 29.47
C SER A 298 8.39 5.70 29.35
N TYR A 299 7.94 6.48 28.38
CA TYR A 299 8.22 7.91 28.36
C TYR A 299 7.34 8.58 29.43
N GLY A 300 7.86 8.66 30.65
CA GLY A 300 7.42 9.69 31.59
C GLY A 300 7.93 11.06 31.12
N PRO A 301 7.24 12.16 31.42
CA PRO A 301 7.67 13.49 30.99
C PRO A 301 8.96 13.86 31.71
N THR A 302 10.08 13.84 31.00
CA THR A 302 11.30 14.50 31.47
C THR A 302 11.04 16.00 31.39
N VAL A 303 10.64 16.58 32.53
CA VAL A 303 10.65 18.02 32.74
C VAL A 303 12.09 18.48 32.56
N VAL A 304 12.41 19.05 31.40
CA VAL A 304 13.66 19.80 31.22
C VAL A 304 13.44 21.15 31.91
N SER A 305 13.71 21.19 33.20
CA SER A 305 13.87 22.45 33.93
C SER A 305 15.19 23.08 33.51
N ASN A 306 15.14 23.95 32.50
CA ASN A 306 16.16 24.97 32.26
C ASN A 306 15.44 26.31 32.07
N PHE A 307 15.02 26.90 33.18
CA PHE A 307 14.95 28.34 33.33
C PHE A 307 16.10 28.77 34.25
N ARG A 308 16.70 29.90 33.91
CA ARG A 308 17.79 30.57 34.66
C ARG A 308 17.50 30.69 36.15
#